data_AF-A0A855X3U1-F1
#
_entry.id   AF-A0A855X3U1-F1
#
_cell.length_a   1.000
_cell.length_b   1.000
_cell.length_c   1.000
_cell.angle_alpha   90.00
_cell.angle_beta   90.00
_cell.angle_gamma   90.00
#
_symmetry.space_group_name_H-M   'P 1'
#
loop_
_entity.id
_entity.type
_entity.pdbx_description
1 polymer ?
#
loop_
_entity_poly.entity_id
_entity_poly.type
_entity_poly.pdbx_seq_one_letter_code
_entity_poly.pdbx_strand_id
1 'polypeptide(L)' 'MTAKRSIDEKLKNRIIALDGPAGSGKSTTARILAARLGYNYLDTGAMYRALTYV' A
#
# COMPACT_ATOMS: atom_id res chain seq x y z
N MET A 1 12.63 -22.08 -7.12
CA MET A 1 13.20 -20.72 -7.33
C MET A 1 12.55 -19.96 -8.51
N THR A 2 11.84 -20.62 -9.43
CA THR A 2 11.34 -20.00 -10.69
C THR A 2 10.04 -19.18 -10.57
N ALA A 3 9.12 -19.52 -9.65
CA ALA A 3 7.80 -18.85 -9.56
C ALA A 3 7.84 -17.42 -9.00
N LYS A 4 8.78 -17.12 -8.10
CA LYS A 4 8.88 -15.82 -7.41
C LYS A 4 9.18 -14.68 -8.40
N ARG A 5 10.05 -14.97 -9.37
CA ARG A 5 10.52 -14.00 -10.38
C ARG A 5 9.41 -13.50 -11.32
N SER A 6 8.38 -14.32 -11.61
CA SER A 6 7.28 -13.88 -12.47
C SER A 6 6.22 -13.05 -11.73
N ILE A 7 6.02 -13.29 -10.42
CA ILE A 7 5.17 -12.46 -9.56
C ILE A 7 5.78 -11.06 -9.42
N ASP A 8 7.09 -10.99 -9.14
CA ASP A 8 7.79 -9.74 -8.88
C ASP A 8 7.76 -8.82 -10.13
N GLU A 9 7.89 -9.38 -11.34
CA GLU A 9 7.72 -8.61 -12.59
C GLU A 9 6.28 -8.15 -12.84
N LYS A 10 5.28 -8.99 -12.53
CA LYS A 10 3.85 -8.63 -12.71
C LYS A 10 3.41 -7.49 -11.80
N LEU A 11 4.10 -7.30 -10.69
CA LEU A 11 3.82 -6.30 -9.68
C LEU A 11 4.47 -4.94 -10.02
N LYS A 12 5.53 -4.91 -10.82
CA LYS A 12 6.43 -3.76 -11.01
C LYS A 12 5.78 -2.38 -11.29
N ASN A 13 4.53 -2.33 -11.77
CA ASN A 13 3.76 -1.10 -12.01
C ASN A 13 2.29 -1.15 -11.50
N ARG A 14 1.96 -1.96 -10.49
CA ARG A 14 0.58 -2.04 -9.98
C ARG A 14 0.33 -1.09 -8.83
N ILE A 15 -0.87 -0.52 -8.77
CA ILE A 15 -1.38 0.19 -7.58
C ILE A 15 -2.21 -0.80 -6.76
N ILE A 16 -1.95 -0.91 -5.47
CA ILE A 16 -2.69 -1.78 -4.55
C ILE A 16 -3.52 -0.88 -3.63
N ALA A 17 -4.84 -0.98 -3.74
CA ALA A 17 -5.79 -0.31 -2.85
C ALA A 17 -6.26 -1.28 -1.75
N LEU A 18 -6.35 -0.78 -0.52
CA LEU A 18 -6.81 -1.53 0.65
C LEU A 18 -8.00 -0.80 1.27
N ASP A 19 -9.18 -1.41 1.19
CA ASP A 19 -10.43 -0.82 1.66
C ASP A 19 -11.11 -1.68 2.74
N GLY A 20 -11.98 -1.07 3.54
CA GLY A 20 -12.68 -1.74 4.64
C GLY A 20 -13.01 -0.86 5.85
N PRO A 21 -13.65 -1.41 6.90
CA PRO A 21 -14.21 -0.64 8.03
C PRO A 21 -13.18 0.16 8.82
N ALA A 22 -13.58 1.26 9.46
CA ALA A 22 -12.70 2.01 10.35
C ALA A 22 -12.12 1.10 11.45
N GLY A 23 -10.83 1.28 11.77
CA GLY A 23 -10.15 0.46 12.79
C GLY A 23 -9.70 -0.95 12.35
N SER A 24 -10.00 -1.40 11.13
CA SER A 24 -9.61 -2.75 10.65
C SER A 24 -8.10 -2.97 10.37
N GLY A 25 -7.25 -1.98 10.68
CA GLY A 25 -5.80 -2.10 10.53
C GLY A 25 -5.25 -1.89 9.10
N LYS A 26 -6.06 -1.38 8.15
CA LYS A 26 -5.67 -1.17 6.74
C LYS A 26 -4.34 -0.43 6.59
N SER A 27 -4.16 0.70 7.26
CA SER A 27 -2.91 1.48 7.20
C SER A 27 -1.70 0.70 7.72
N THR A 28 -1.89 -0.11 8.76
CA THR A 28 -0.84 -0.97 9.32
C THR A 28 -0.47 -2.09 8.35
N THR A 29 -1.47 -2.80 7.82
CA THR A 29 -1.26 -3.87 6.84
C THR A 29 -0.66 -3.35 5.55
N ALA A 30 -1.12 -2.20 5.05
CA ALA A 30 -0.61 -1.54 3.85
C ALA A 30 0.88 -1.22 3.97
N ARG A 31 1.29 -0.62 5.10
CA ARG A 31 2.68 -0.27 5.37
C ARG A 31 3.59 -1.51 5.42
N ILE A 32 3.14 -2.58 6.09
CA ILE A 32 3.90 -3.84 6.17
C ILE A 32 3.98 -4.52 4.79
N LEU A 33 2.87 -4.53 4.04
CA LEU A 33 2.82 -5.10 2.70
C LEU A 33 3.75 -4.35 1.74
N ALA A 34 3.71 -3.02 1.77
CA ALA A 34 4.56 -2.17 0.94
C ALA A 34 6.04 -2.41 1.22
N ALA A 35 6.44 -2.48 2.50
CA ALA A 35 7.82 -2.80 2.88
C ALA A 35 8.26 -4.20 2.40
N ARG A 36 7.37 -5.20 2.45
CA ARG A 36 7.67 -6.56 1.98
C ARG A 36 7.76 -6.69 0.46
N LEU A 37 7.02 -5.87 -0.27
CA LEU A 37 6.98 -5.89 -1.74
C LEU A 37 7.93 -4.86 -2.38
N GLY A 38 8.57 -3.98 -1.59
CA GLY A 38 9.40 -2.89 -2.12
C GLY A 38 8.59 -1.76 -2.76
N TYR A 39 7.37 -1.54 -2.28
CA TYR A 39 6.47 -0.49 -2.75
C TYR A 39 6.54 0.75 -1.87
N ASN A 40 6.20 1.90 -2.45
CA ASN A 40 5.92 3.10 -1.68
C ASN A 40 4.55 2.98 -0.99
N TYR A 41 4.47 3.45 0.26
CA TYR A 41 3.24 3.52 1.04
C TYR A 41 2.70 4.95 1.05
N LEU A 42 1.40 5.11 0.80
CA LEU A 42 0.68 6.39 0.86
C LEU A 42 -0.47 6.28 1.87
N ASP A 43 -0.46 7.11 2.92
CA ASP A 43 -1.60 7.29 3.82
C ASP A 43 -2.52 8.38 3.24
N THR A 44 -3.57 7.96 2.56
CA THR A 44 -4.55 8.87 1.94
C THR A 44 -5.29 9.71 2.98
N GLY A 45 -5.51 9.18 4.19
CA GLY A 45 -6.15 9.94 5.28
C GLY A 45 -5.27 11.07 5.78
N ALA A 46 -3.97 10.82 5.93
CA ALA A 46 -3.00 11.87 6.28
C ALA A 46 -2.85 12.89 5.14
N MET A 47 -2.80 12.44 3.89
CA MET A 47 -2.76 13.32 2.72
C MET A 47 -3.97 14.26 2.66
N TYR A 48 -5.20 13.75 2.81
CA TYR A 48 -6.39 14.59 2.81
C TYR A 48 -6.38 15.59 3.98
N ARG A 49 -6.01 15.16 5.19
CA ARG A 49 -5.90 16.08 6.35
C ARG A 49 -4.87 17.19 6.13
N ALA A 50 -3.74 16.88 5.51
CA ALA A 50 -2.72 17.88 5.18
C ALA A 50 -3.22 18.90 4.15
N LEU A 51 -4.05 18.46 3.19
CA LEU A 51 -4.66 19.33 2.18
C LEU A 51 -5.79 20.20 2.73
N THR A 52 -6.52 19.75 3.75
CA THR A 52 -7.63 20.50 4.36
C THR A 52 -7.17 21.57 5.36
N TYR A 53 -5.89 21.62 5.75
CA TYR A 53 -5.39 22.57 6.76
C TYR A 53 -5.19 24.00 6.23
N VAL A 54 -5.98 24.43 5.26
CA VAL A 54 -5.98 25.79 4.68
C VAL A 54 -7.29 26.51 4.95
#